data_AF-A0A959SZ10-F1
#
_entry.id   AF-A0A959SZ10-F1
#
_cell.length_a   1.000
_cell.length_b   1.000
_cell.length_c   1.000
_cell.angle_alpha   90.00
_cell.angle_beta   90.00
_cell.angle_gamma   90.00
#
_symmetry.space_group_name_H-M   'P 1'
#
loop_
_entity.id
_entity.type
_entity.pdbx_description
1 polymer ?
#
loop_
_entity_poly.entity_id
_entity_poly.type
_entity_poly.pdbx_seq_one_letter_code
_entity_poly.pdbx_strand_id
1 'polypeptide(L)'
;QLKPVSNFSHIQPGDVLIKGGFPGHAMIVADMAVNNKGQKAYMLIQGYQPAQDVHIVVNPLDQKISPWYLVEDGNTIITPEWDFFKDQLYRW
;
A
#
# COMPACT_ATOMS: atom_id res chain seq x y z
N GLN A 1 5.38 -7.39 -17.52
CA GLN A 1 5.41 -8.18 -16.27
C GLN A 1 5.86 -7.24 -15.18
N LEU A 2 5.21 -7.29 -14.02
CA LEU A 2 5.56 -6.46 -12.86
C LEU A 2 7.06 -6.58 -12.49
N LYS A 3 7.68 -5.44 -12.19
CA LYS A 3 9.06 -5.28 -11.73
C LYS A 3 9.07 -4.72 -10.30
N PRO A 4 10.03 -5.11 -9.45
CA PRO A 4 10.15 -4.54 -8.12
C PRO A 4 10.51 -3.05 -8.20
N VAL A 5 9.96 -2.26 -7.29
CA VAL A 5 10.30 -0.84 -7.09
C VAL A 5 11.34 -0.77 -5.98
N SER A 6 12.60 -0.48 -6.33
CA SER A 6 13.74 -0.56 -5.39
C SER A 6 13.72 0.47 -4.26
N ASN A 7 13.09 1.63 -4.48
CA ASN A 7 12.97 2.68 -3.48
C ASN A 7 11.50 2.98 -3.23
N PHE A 8 11.02 2.64 -2.03
CA PHE A 8 9.63 2.84 -1.63
C PHE A 8 9.19 4.32 -1.67
N SER A 9 10.12 5.28 -1.56
CA SER A 9 9.78 6.71 -1.66
C SER A 9 9.31 7.13 -3.08
N HIS A 10 9.51 6.27 -4.07
CA HIS A 10 9.01 6.40 -5.45
C HIS A 10 7.64 5.76 -5.68
N ILE A 11 6.97 5.30 -4.60
CA ILE A 11 5.60 4.78 -4.66
C ILE A 11 4.66 5.76 -5.38
N GLN A 12 3.78 5.21 -6.21
CA GLN A 12 2.82 5.98 -7.01
C GLN A 12 1.51 5.21 -7.21
N PRO A 13 0.43 5.88 -7.65
CA PRO A 13 -0.83 5.20 -7.97
C PRO A 13 -0.62 4.12 -9.04
N GLY A 14 -1.27 2.97 -8.84
CA GLY A 14 -1.14 1.79 -9.69
C GLY A 14 0.01 0.84 -9.31
N ASP A 15 0.89 1.22 -8.37
CA ASP A 15 1.82 0.25 -7.78
C ASP A 15 1.05 -0.81 -6.97
N VAL A 16 1.62 -2.01 -6.88
CA VAL A 16 1.00 -3.16 -6.25
C VAL A 16 1.91 -3.68 -5.14
N LEU A 17 1.39 -3.79 -3.93
CA LEU A 17 2.00 -4.55 -2.85
C LEU A 17 1.64 -6.02 -3.03
N ILE A 18 2.65 -6.90 -3.12
CA ILE A 18 2.45 -8.32 -3.43
C ILE A 18 3.13 -9.20 -2.40
N LYS A 19 2.32 -9.94 -1.64
CA LYS A 19 2.78 -11.04 -0.80
C LYS A 19 2.53 -12.35 -1.54
N GLY A 20 3.60 -12.92 -2.09
CA GLY A 20 3.54 -14.23 -2.74
C GLY A 20 3.28 -15.37 -1.74
N GLY A 21 2.81 -16.51 -2.25
CA GLY A 21 2.49 -17.70 -1.45
C GLY A 21 1.07 -18.22 -1.71
N PHE A 22 0.67 -19.27 -0.98
CA PHE A 22 -0.70 -19.76 -0.94
C PHE A 22 -1.11 -20.04 0.52
N PRO A 23 -1.89 -19.15 1.16
CA PRO A 23 -2.50 -17.94 0.58
C PRO A 23 -1.48 -16.81 0.36
N GLY A 24 -1.66 -16.07 -0.73
CA GLY A 24 -0.96 -14.82 -1.01
C GLY A 24 -1.96 -13.66 -1.05
N HIS A 25 -1.48 -12.42 -1.06
CA HIS A 25 -2.35 -11.24 -1.09
C HIS A 25 -1.76 -10.09 -1.90
N ALA A 26 -2.65 -9.25 -2.42
CA ALA A 26 -2.27 -8.05 -3.16
C ALA A 26 -3.13 -6.85 -2.77
N MET A 27 -2.49 -5.69 -2.67
CA MET A 27 -3.15 -4.39 -2.50
C MET A 27 -2.60 -3.41 -3.52
N ILE A 28 -3.44 -2.52 -4.03
CA ILE A 28 -3.05 -1.53 -5.03
C ILE A 28 -3.01 -0.15 -4.40
N VAL A 29 -2.01 0.64 -4.75
CA VAL A 29 -1.95 2.06 -4.40
C VAL A 29 -2.98 2.81 -5.24
N ALA A 30 -4.02 3.32 -4.59
CA ALA A 30 -5.11 4.03 -5.26
C ALA A 30 -4.75 5.50 -5.55
N ASP A 31 -4.10 6.16 -4.59
CA ASP A 31 -3.79 7.59 -4.70
C ASP A 31 -2.59 7.99 -3.82
N MET A 32 -2.04 9.18 -4.07
CA MET A 32 -0.94 9.82 -3.36
C MET A 32 -1.32 11.25 -2.96
N ALA A 33 -0.99 11.65 -1.75
CA ALA A 33 -1.11 13.02 -1.28
C ALA A 33 0.25 13.57 -0.83
N VAL A 34 0.44 14.88 -0.94
CA VAL A 34 1.65 15.58 -0.46
C VAL A 34 1.21 16.83 0.29
N ASN A 35 1.68 17.00 1.53
CA ASN A 35 1.38 18.20 2.30
C ASN A 35 2.35 19.35 1.99
N ASN A 36 2.10 20.54 2.55
CA ASN A 36 2.92 21.74 2.34
C ASN A 36 4.38 21.60 2.83
N LYS A 37 4.70 20.57 3.62
CA LYS A 37 6.05 20.25 4.09
C LYS A 37 6.76 19.21 3.21
N GLY A 38 6.12 18.75 2.14
CA GLY A 38 6.64 17.71 1.25
C GLY A 38 6.48 16.28 1.76
N GLN A 39 5.76 16.07 2.88
CA GLN A 39 5.51 14.73 3.40
C GLN A 39 4.47 14.04 2.51
N LYS A 40 4.77 12.81 2.08
CA LYS A 40 3.90 12.03 1.20
C LYS A 40 3.05 11.06 2.02
N ALA A 41 1.82 10.87 1.57
CA ALA A 41 0.92 9.82 2.03
C ALA A 41 0.34 9.05 0.84
N TYR A 42 -0.08 7.82 1.06
CA TYR A 42 -0.67 6.95 0.05
C TYR A 42 -1.92 6.25 0.58
N MET A 43 -2.81 5.86 -0.31
CA MET A 43 -4.03 5.12 0.01
C MET A 43 -4.01 3.76 -0.68
N LEU A 44 -4.47 2.73 0.01
CA LEU A 44 -4.53 1.37 -0.50
C LEU A 44 -5.97 0.95 -0.77
N ILE A 45 -6.15 0.14 -1.80
CA ILE A 45 -7.39 -0.59 -2.07
C ILE A 45 -7.12 -2.09 -2.16
N GLN A 46 -8.13 -2.87 -1.79
CA GLN A 46 -8.12 -4.32 -1.92
C GLN A 46 -9.48 -4.86 -2.33
N GLY A 47 -9.51 -6.06 -2.92
CA GLY A 47 -10.70 -6.89 -3.07
C GLY A 47 -10.44 -8.25 -2.43
N TYR A 48 -11.25 -8.65 -1.47
CA TYR A 48 -11.10 -9.94 -0.76
C TYR A 48 -11.65 -11.09 -1.62
N GLN A 49 -11.04 -12.27 -1.61
CA GLN A 49 -11.34 -13.31 -2.60
C GLN A 49 -12.68 -14.06 -2.36
N PRO A 50 -13.51 -14.29 -3.40
CA PRO A 50 -13.44 -13.70 -4.74
C PRO A 50 -13.83 -12.21 -4.69
N ALA A 51 -13.01 -11.33 -5.26
CA ALA A 51 -13.25 -9.89 -5.21
C ALA A 51 -14.51 -9.55 -6.02
N GLN A 52 -15.60 -9.24 -5.32
CA GLN A 52 -16.83 -8.70 -5.93
C GLN A 52 -16.84 -7.18 -5.90
N ASP A 53 -16.20 -6.60 -4.88
CA ASP A 53 -16.06 -5.16 -4.69
C ASP A 53 -14.60 -4.82 -4.33
N VAL A 54 -14.25 -3.54 -4.53
CA VAL A 54 -13.00 -2.96 -4.05
C VAL A 54 -13.27 -2.02 -2.89
N HIS A 55 -12.43 -2.07 -1.88
CA HIS A 55 -12.58 -1.27 -0.66
C HIS A 55 -11.30 -0.52 -0.37
N ILE A 56 -11.44 0.71 0.14
CA ILE A 56 -10.34 1.46 0.73
C ILE A 56 -9.90 0.75 2.01
N VAL A 57 -8.60 0.55 2.18
CA VAL A 57 -8.01 -0.12 3.35
C VAL A 57 -7.84 0.88 4.49
N VAL A 58 -8.35 0.53 5.67
CA VAL A 58 -8.21 1.33 6.89
C VAL A 58 -6.75 1.29 7.37
N ASN A 59 -6.18 2.45 7.71
CA ASN A 59 -4.89 2.51 8.40
C ASN A 59 -5.10 2.24 9.91
N PRO A 60 -4.65 1.09 10.45
CA PRO A 60 -4.86 0.76 11.86
C PRO A 60 -3.90 1.50 12.80
N LEU A 61 -2.82 2.08 12.29
CA LEU A 61 -1.77 2.72 13.10
C LEU A 61 -2.07 4.17 13.44
N ASP A 62 -2.80 4.87 12.56
CA ASP A 62 -3.17 6.28 12.79
C ASP A 62 -4.60 6.57 12.34
N GLN A 63 -5.51 6.57 13.32
CA GLN A 63 -6.92 6.88 13.09
C GLN A 63 -7.17 8.31 12.63
N LYS A 64 -6.26 9.26 12.88
CA LYS A 64 -6.47 10.67 12.52
C LYS A 64 -6.30 10.91 11.03
N ILE A 65 -5.43 10.15 10.38
CA ILE A 65 -5.15 10.27 8.95
C ILE A 65 -5.74 9.11 8.14
N SER A 66 -6.21 8.04 8.78
CA SER A 66 -6.89 6.93 8.11
C SER A 66 -7.96 7.46 7.13
N PRO A 67 -7.96 6.99 5.86
CA PRO A 67 -7.31 5.79 5.34
C PRO A 67 -5.88 5.99 4.79
N TRP A 68 -5.27 7.15 5.01
CA TRP A 68 -3.95 7.46 4.48
C TRP A 68 -2.83 6.82 5.30
N TYR A 69 -1.81 6.34 4.60
CA TYR A 69 -0.55 5.83 5.14
C TYR A 69 0.57 6.79 4.80
N LEU A 70 1.41 7.15 5.77
CA LEU A 70 2.55 8.02 5.50
C LEU A 70 3.69 7.23 4.86
N VAL A 71 4.43 7.88 3.95
CA VAL A 71 5.71 7.37 3.46
C VAL A 71 6.78 7.69 4.50
N GLU A 72 6.85 6.88 5.56
CA GLU A 72 7.76 7.06 6.70
C GLU A 72 9.01 6.18 6.62
N ASP A 73 9.95 6.36 7.55
CA ASP A 73 11.11 5.50 7.74
C ASP A 73 10.70 4.26 8.56
N GLY A 74 10.86 3.08 7.99
CA GLY A 74 10.35 1.80 8.51
C GLY A 74 10.30 0.77 7.37
N ASN A 75 10.26 -0.52 7.67
CA ASN A 75 10.32 -1.56 6.63
C ASN A 75 8.97 -2.26 6.38
N THR A 76 8.00 -2.08 7.27
CA THR A 76 6.71 -2.76 7.24
C THR A 76 5.56 -1.80 6.98
N ILE A 77 4.53 -2.32 6.33
CA ILE A 77 3.26 -1.67 6.08
C ILE A 77 2.21 -2.52 6.77
N ILE A 78 1.63 -2.00 7.86
CA ILE A 78 0.65 -2.73 8.66
C ILE A 78 -0.74 -2.37 8.14
N THR A 79 -1.50 -3.38 7.73
CA THR A 79 -2.90 -3.23 7.33
C THR A 79 -3.77 -4.12 8.22
N PRO A 80 -5.11 -4.00 8.19
CA PRO A 80 -5.97 -4.74 9.11
C PRO A 80 -5.77 -6.26 9.09
N GLU A 81 -5.47 -6.84 7.92
CA GLU A 81 -5.39 -8.29 7.74
C GLU A 81 -4.02 -8.77 7.26
N TRP A 82 -3.26 -7.93 6.56
CA TRP A 82 -2.03 -8.33 5.88
C TRP A 82 -0.91 -7.32 6.07
N ASP A 83 0.22 -7.79 6.60
CA ASP A 83 1.44 -6.99 6.62
C ASP A 83 2.27 -7.23 5.36
N PHE A 84 2.82 -6.13 4.84
CA PHE A 84 3.75 -6.12 3.72
C PHE A 84 5.10 -5.54 4.13
N PHE A 85 6.15 -5.98 3.47
CA PHE A 85 7.45 -5.31 3.47
C PHE A 85 7.54 -4.36 2.29
N LYS A 86 8.31 -3.27 2.42
CA LYS A 86 8.44 -2.26 1.37
C LYS A 86 9.10 -2.76 0.09
N ASP A 87 9.91 -3.81 0.16
CA ASP A 87 10.50 -4.49 -1.00
C ASP A 87 9.49 -5.37 -1.76
N GLN A 88 8.27 -5.51 -1.22
CA GLN A 88 7.13 -6.15 -1.88
C GLN A 88 6.31 -5.17 -2.73
N LEU A 89 6.85 -4.00 -3.06
CA LEU A 89 6.25 -3.03 -3.97
C LEU A 89 6.66 -3.33 -5.42
N TYR A 90 5.68 -3.45 -6.31
CA TYR A 90 5.88 -3.76 -7.71
C TYR A 90 5.13 -2.79 -8.63
N ARG A 91 5.63 -2.63 -9.86
CA ARG A 91 5.08 -1.76 -10.91
C ARG A 91 5.15 -2.44 -12.28
N TRP A 92 4.21 -2.13 -13.18
CA TRP A 92 4.23 -2.65 -14.56
C TRP A 92 5.42 -2.14 -15.38
#